data_AF-A0A2E7RT90-F1
#
_entry.id   AF-A0A2E7RT90-F1
#
_cell.length_a   1.000
_cell.length_b   1.000
_cell.length_c   1.000
_cell.angle_alpha   90.00
_cell.angle_beta   90.00
_cell.angle_gamma   90.00
#
_symmetry.space_group_name_H-M   'P 1'
#
loop_
_entity.id
_entity.type
_entity.pdbx_description
1 polymer ?
#
loop_
_entity_poly.entity_id
_entity_poly.type
_entity_poly.pdbx_seq_one_letter_code
_entity_poly.pdbx_strand_id
1 'polypeptide(L)'
;MVKKNSESKKPQEPKSFAAFLKKRAPIYLGLLGLFFVFAYPAITEKNLDSLLDDSFEGDEKIALDMVKFYTGPNDTGISMIEVIEEKINEKFEGIKIFDDESTSAEFIVESIPPFLEANDEFTHQVVFTFNTESNQPLVYSWFVNIQNGEIYPNDVDSKNIQQTVDYFD
;
A
#
# COMPACT_ATOMS: atom_id res chain seq x y z
N MET A 1 -64.44 -46.33 -15.68
CA MET A 1 -64.09 -44.97 -15.23
C MET A 1 -64.02 -44.95 -13.71
N VAL A 2 -62.82 -44.86 -13.12
CA VAL A 2 -62.60 -44.49 -11.71
C VAL A 2 -61.35 -43.60 -11.68
N LYS A 3 -61.48 -42.46 -11.00
CA LYS A 3 -60.56 -41.31 -11.03
C LYS A 3 -59.22 -41.63 -10.34
N LYS A 4 -58.12 -41.25 -11.01
CA LYS A 4 -56.73 -41.36 -10.53
C LYS A 4 -56.48 -40.23 -9.52
N ASN A 5 -56.27 -40.55 -8.24
CA ASN A 5 -55.77 -39.60 -7.24
C ASN A 5 -54.29 -39.33 -7.51
N SER A 6 -53.97 -38.19 -8.10
CA SER A 6 -52.62 -37.63 -8.07
C SER A 6 -52.53 -36.64 -6.92
N GLU A 7 -52.08 -37.09 -5.75
CA GLU A 7 -51.53 -36.20 -4.74
C GLU A 7 -50.28 -35.54 -5.34
N SER A 8 -50.45 -34.36 -5.91
CA SER A 8 -49.33 -33.51 -6.31
C SER A 8 -48.65 -33.02 -5.04
N LYS A 9 -47.47 -33.59 -4.73
CA LYS A 9 -46.54 -32.98 -3.78
C LYS A 9 -46.29 -31.54 -4.25
N LYS A 10 -46.69 -30.55 -3.43
CA LYS A 10 -46.40 -29.13 -3.70
C LYS A 10 -44.91 -28.95 -4.02
N PRO A 11 -44.55 -28.14 -5.02
CA PRO A 11 -43.15 -27.81 -5.28
C PRO A 11 -42.56 -27.18 -4.01
N GLN A 12 -41.48 -27.73 -3.48
CA GLN A 12 -40.70 -27.02 -2.46
C GLN A 12 -40.10 -25.80 -3.15
N GLU A 13 -40.59 -24.60 -2.80
CA GLU A 13 -39.98 -23.36 -3.24
C GLU A 13 -38.48 -23.38 -2.91
N PRO A 14 -37.61 -22.92 -3.82
CA PRO A 14 -36.18 -22.81 -3.52
C PRO A 14 -36.05 -21.92 -2.29
N LYS A 15 -35.51 -22.48 -1.20
CA LYS A 15 -35.34 -21.77 0.07
C LYS A 15 -34.55 -20.49 -0.19
N SER A 16 -35.24 -19.35 -0.19
CA SER A 16 -34.65 -18.08 -0.57
C SER A 16 -33.56 -17.68 0.42
N PHE A 17 -32.45 -17.11 -0.07
CA PHE A 17 -31.37 -16.60 0.77
C PHE A 17 -31.89 -15.62 1.84
N ALA A 18 -32.92 -14.84 1.51
CA ALA A 18 -33.60 -13.95 2.44
C ALA A 18 -34.22 -14.70 3.64
N ALA A 19 -34.82 -15.88 3.42
CA ALA A 19 -35.38 -16.70 4.50
C ALA A 19 -34.28 -17.31 5.40
N PHE A 20 -33.12 -17.64 4.82
CA PHE A 20 -31.95 -18.09 5.58
C PHE A 20 -31.31 -16.98 6.41
N LEU A 21 -31.15 -15.78 5.84
CA LEU A 21 -30.66 -14.60 6.55
C LEU A 21 -31.58 -14.23 7.71
N LYS A 22 -32.90 -14.21 7.48
CA LYS A 22 -33.89 -13.89 8.53
C LYS A 22 -33.91 -14.92 9.66
N LYS A 23 -33.73 -16.21 9.37
CA LYS A 23 -33.77 -17.29 10.36
C LYS A 23 -32.61 -17.25 11.38
N ARG A 24 -31.46 -16.72 10.97
CA ARG A 24 -30.27 -16.59 11.81
C ARG A 24 -29.82 -15.13 11.97
N ALA A 25 -30.73 -14.19 11.68
CA ALA A 25 -30.45 -12.76 11.75
C ALA A 25 -29.77 -12.32 13.06
N PRO A 26 -30.14 -12.85 14.25
CA PRO A 26 -29.43 -12.50 15.49
C PRO A 26 -27.97 -12.96 15.51
N ILE A 27 -27.65 -14.12 14.93
CA ILE A 27 -26.29 -14.66 14.87
C ILE A 27 -25.43 -13.85 13.90
N TYR A 28 -25.97 -13.51 12.72
CA TYR A 28 -25.26 -12.66 11.76
C TYR A 28 -25.04 -11.25 12.31
N LEU A 29 -26.01 -10.70 13.04
CA LEU A 29 -25.86 -9.41 13.69
C LEU A 29 -24.78 -9.44 14.78
N GLY A 30 -24.71 -10.53 15.55
CA GLY A 30 -23.64 -10.75 16.52
C GLY A 30 -22.25 -10.86 15.88
N LEU A 31 -22.13 -11.59 14.76
CA LEU A 31 -20.87 -11.70 14.00
C LEU A 31 -20.45 -10.37 13.37
N LEU A 32 -21.40 -9.59 12.82
CA LEU A 32 -21.12 -8.25 12.34
C LEU A 32 -20.66 -7.32 13.46
N GLY A 33 -21.30 -7.39 14.63
CA GLY A 33 -20.86 -6.65 15.82
C GLY A 33 -19.43 -7.01 16.23
N LEU A 34 -19.10 -8.30 16.25
CA LEU A 34 -17.73 -8.76 16.54
C LEU A 34 -16.73 -8.27 15.49
N PHE A 35 -17.11 -8.32 14.21
CA PHE A 35 -16.30 -7.81 13.11
C PHE A 35 -16.00 -6.32 13.30
N PHE A 36 -17.01 -5.48 13.56
CA PHE A 36 -16.82 -4.04 13.74
C PHE A 36 -15.98 -3.67 14.98
N VAL A 37 -16.01 -4.49 16.02
CA VAL A 37 -15.23 -4.24 17.24
C VAL A 37 -13.78 -4.70 17.11
N PHE A 38 -13.53 -5.86 16.50
CA PHE A 38 -12.19 -6.48 16.52
C PHE A 38 -11.48 -6.49 15.17
N ALA A 39 -12.20 -6.76 14.07
CA ALA A 39 -11.58 -6.90 12.76
C ALA A 39 -11.53 -5.57 12.00
N TYR A 40 -12.61 -4.78 12.06
CA TYR A 40 -12.74 -3.53 11.33
C TYR A 40 -11.63 -2.54 11.67
N PRO A 41 -11.30 -2.27 12.95
CA PRO A 41 -10.22 -1.31 13.26
C PRO A 41 -8.86 -1.74 12.71
N ALA A 42 -8.59 -3.05 12.66
CA ALA A 42 -7.32 -3.58 12.15
C ALA A 42 -7.21 -3.50 10.62
N ILE A 43 -8.32 -3.57 9.88
CA ILE A 43 -8.31 -3.47 8.40
C ILE A 43 -8.48 -2.04 7.90
N THR A 44 -8.83 -1.09 8.78
CA THR A 44 -8.94 0.34 8.45
C THR A 44 -7.78 1.17 8.99
N GLU A 45 -6.80 0.53 9.61
CA GLU A 45 -5.58 1.20 10.06
C GLU A 45 -4.85 1.75 8.84
N LYS A 46 -4.50 3.05 8.90
CA LYS A 46 -3.74 3.69 7.82
C LYS A 46 -2.31 3.18 7.82
N ASN A 47 -1.75 3.04 6.64
CA ASN A 47 -0.34 2.72 6.40
C ASN A 47 0.33 3.86 5.62
N LEU A 48 1.61 3.71 5.29
CA LEU A 48 2.32 4.74 4.55
C LEU A 48 1.65 5.00 3.18
N ASP A 49 1.30 3.93 2.47
CA ASP A 49 0.64 3.99 1.16
C ASP A 49 -0.67 4.80 1.18
N SER A 50 -1.41 4.79 2.30
CA SER A 50 -2.65 5.55 2.44
C SER A 50 -2.46 7.07 2.48
N LEU A 51 -1.23 7.55 2.71
CA LEU A 51 -0.89 8.98 2.75
C LEU A 51 -0.38 9.49 1.40
N LEU A 52 0.01 8.59 0.49
CA LEU A 52 0.65 8.94 -0.76
C LEU A 52 -0.36 9.31 -1.84
N ASP A 53 0.01 10.28 -2.65
CA ASP A 53 -0.71 10.64 -3.87
C ASP A 53 -0.31 9.71 -5.03
N ASP A 54 -1.28 9.37 -5.88
CA ASP A 54 -1.10 8.54 -7.10
C ASP A 54 -1.43 9.36 -8.36
N SER A 55 -1.21 10.67 -8.30
CA SER A 55 -1.50 11.62 -9.39
C SER A 55 -0.41 11.69 -10.47
N PHE A 56 0.72 10.99 -10.29
CA PHE A 56 1.82 10.97 -11.25
C PHE A 56 1.42 10.28 -12.56
N GLU A 57 1.86 10.84 -13.69
CA GLU A 57 1.61 10.30 -15.02
C GLU A 57 2.91 10.21 -15.85
N GLY A 58 2.91 9.38 -16.90
CA GLY A 58 4.02 9.29 -17.84
C GLY A 58 5.35 8.87 -17.21
N ASP A 59 6.43 9.56 -17.60
CA ASP A 59 7.80 9.25 -17.17
C ASP A 59 8.01 9.47 -15.65
N GLU A 60 7.29 10.42 -15.05
CA GLU A 60 7.33 10.65 -13.61
C GLU A 60 6.77 9.45 -12.84
N LYS A 61 5.66 8.87 -13.33
CA LYS A 61 5.09 7.65 -12.77
C LYS A 61 6.06 6.47 -12.88
N ILE A 62 6.72 6.33 -14.03
CA ILE A 62 7.71 5.25 -14.23
C ILE A 62 8.85 5.40 -13.24
N ALA A 63 9.40 6.61 -13.08
CA ALA A 63 10.48 6.87 -12.14
C ALA A 63 10.07 6.59 -10.69
N LEU A 64 8.86 6.99 -10.30
CA LEU A 64 8.31 6.71 -8.98
C LEU A 64 8.13 5.21 -8.75
N ASP A 65 7.47 4.51 -9.68
CA ASP A 65 7.18 3.08 -9.56
C ASP A 65 8.49 2.27 -9.46
N MET A 66 9.55 2.67 -10.19
CA MET A 66 10.86 2.06 -10.09
C MET A 66 11.48 2.16 -8.69
N VAL A 67 11.35 3.30 -8.01
CA VAL A 67 11.84 3.45 -6.63
C VAL A 67 10.91 2.74 -5.66
N LYS A 68 9.60 2.98 -5.75
CA LYS A 68 8.58 2.49 -4.81
C LYS A 68 8.58 0.96 -4.74
N PHE A 69 8.62 0.29 -5.89
CA PHE A 69 8.51 -1.17 -6.00
C PHE A 69 9.85 -1.89 -6.16
N TYR A 70 10.97 -1.21 -5.96
CA TYR A 70 12.28 -1.85 -5.98
C TYR A 70 12.37 -2.91 -4.87
N THR A 71 12.66 -4.16 -5.23
CA THR A 71 12.71 -5.32 -4.31
C THR A 71 14.10 -5.98 -4.27
N GLY A 72 15.13 -5.18 -4.59
CA GLY A 72 16.52 -5.62 -4.61
C GLY A 72 16.89 -6.33 -5.92
N PRO A 73 18.14 -6.79 -6.06
CA PRO A 73 18.68 -7.31 -7.31
C PRO A 73 18.08 -8.65 -7.78
N ASN A 74 17.37 -9.36 -6.90
CA ASN A 74 16.78 -10.67 -7.17
C ASN A 74 15.26 -10.63 -7.42
N ASP A 75 14.62 -9.46 -7.32
CA ASP A 75 13.17 -9.26 -7.47
C ASP A 75 12.28 -10.12 -6.55
N THR A 76 12.80 -10.53 -5.39
CA THR A 76 12.09 -11.41 -4.43
C THR A 76 12.03 -10.88 -3.01
N GLY A 77 12.67 -9.74 -2.74
CA GLY A 77 12.80 -9.18 -1.39
C GLY A 77 11.61 -8.31 -0.98
N ILE A 78 11.74 -7.70 0.20
CA ILE A 78 10.91 -6.58 0.64
C ILE A 78 11.01 -5.42 -0.35
N SER A 79 9.93 -4.67 -0.56
CA SER A 79 9.98 -3.48 -1.42
C SER A 79 10.55 -2.26 -0.69
N MET A 80 11.07 -1.29 -1.46
CA MET A 80 11.57 -0.03 -0.92
C MET A 80 10.54 0.68 -0.05
N ILE A 81 9.29 0.74 -0.50
CA ILE A 81 8.22 1.40 0.26
C ILE A 81 7.93 0.71 1.59
N GLU A 82 7.98 -0.63 1.62
CA GLU A 82 7.81 -1.40 2.85
C GLU A 82 8.97 -1.16 3.82
N VAL A 83 10.23 -1.10 3.35
CA VAL A 83 11.38 -0.75 4.20
C VAL A 83 11.25 0.67 4.76
N ILE A 84 10.80 1.62 3.95
CA ILE A 84 10.55 3.01 4.41
C ILE A 84 9.47 3.00 5.50
N GLU A 85 8.37 2.26 5.30
CA GLU A 85 7.31 2.11 6.28
C GLU A 85 7.82 1.49 7.59
N GLU A 86 8.62 0.43 7.52
CA GLU A 86 9.26 -0.19 8.69
C GLU A 86 10.15 0.81 9.44
N LYS A 87 10.96 1.60 8.73
CA LYS A 87 11.83 2.61 9.34
C LYS A 87 11.05 3.72 10.03
N ILE A 88 9.92 4.11 9.46
CA ILE A 88 9.00 5.05 10.10
C ILE A 88 8.41 4.42 11.36
N ASN A 89 7.86 3.21 11.28
CA ASN A 89 7.29 2.50 12.42
C ASN A 89 8.30 2.26 13.55
N GLU A 90 9.55 1.92 13.23
CA GLU A 90 10.65 1.79 14.19
C GLU A 90 10.95 3.13 14.90
N LYS A 91 10.98 4.23 14.15
CA LYS A 91 11.25 5.57 14.72
C LYS A 91 10.11 6.07 15.62
N PHE A 92 8.87 5.69 15.31
CA PHE A 92 7.66 6.08 16.03
C PHE A 92 7.02 4.90 16.78
N GLU A 93 7.85 4.02 17.34
CA GLU A 93 7.41 2.78 17.99
C GLU A 93 6.32 3.07 19.06
N GLY A 94 5.21 2.31 18.98
CA GLY A 94 4.09 2.43 19.91
C GLY A 94 3.12 3.58 19.61
N ILE A 95 3.32 4.32 18.51
CA ILE A 95 2.43 5.39 18.05
C ILE A 95 1.85 4.99 16.69
N LYS A 96 0.53 5.15 16.52
CA LYS A 96 -0.14 4.97 15.21
C LYS A 96 0.11 6.19 14.33
N ILE A 97 1.34 6.36 13.87
CA ILE A 97 1.80 7.63 13.27
C ILE A 97 1.07 7.98 11.97
N PHE A 98 0.61 6.99 11.21
CA PHE A 98 -0.15 7.20 9.96
C PHE A 98 -1.62 7.62 10.19
N ASP A 99 -2.17 7.35 11.39
CA ASP A 99 -3.52 7.79 11.76
C ASP A 99 -3.55 9.27 12.20
N ASP A 100 -2.39 9.86 12.49
CA ASP A 100 -2.27 11.24 12.96
C ASP A 100 -2.53 12.24 11.82
N GLU A 101 -3.42 13.21 12.07
CA GLU A 101 -3.81 14.24 11.08
C GLU A 101 -2.67 15.22 10.75
N SER A 102 -1.66 15.33 11.62
CA SER A 102 -0.47 16.15 11.43
C SER A 102 0.64 15.45 10.64
N THR A 103 0.47 14.15 10.36
CA THR A 103 1.40 13.36 9.56
C THR A 103 1.10 13.49 8.08
N SER A 104 2.13 13.72 7.28
CA SER A 104 2.03 13.67 5.82
C SER A 104 3.22 12.95 5.20
N ALA A 105 2.97 12.29 4.07
CA ALA A 105 3.99 11.66 3.25
C ALA A 105 3.79 12.11 1.81
N GLU A 106 4.88 12.45 1.12
CA GLU A 106 4.82 12.87 -0.27
C GLU A 106 6.03 12.33 -1.04
N PHE A 107 5.79 12.01 -2.30
CA PHE A 107 6.84 11.86 -3.28
C PHE A 107 6.91 13.14 -4.13
N ILE A 108 8.12 13.52 -4.51
CA ILE A 108 8.38 14.57 -5.49
C ILE A 108 9.26 13.92 -6.55
N VAL A 109 8.83 14.03 -7.80
CA VAL A 109 9.57 13.52 -8.95
C VAL A 109 9.96 14.68 -9.83
N GLU A 110 11.26 14.86 -10.06
CA GLU A 110 11.79 15.93 -10.88
C GLU A 110 12.57 15.35 -12.05
N SER A 111 12.30 15.84 -13.27
CA SER A 111 13.12 15.52 -14.43
C SER A 111 14.47 16.23 -14.32
N ILE A 112 15.56 15.48 -14.48
CA ILE A 112 16.91 16.02 -14.47
C ILE A 112 17.16 16.62 -15.85
N PRO A 113 17.47 17.93 -15.94
CA PRO A 113 17.70 18.54 -17.23
C PRO A 113 18.91 17.91 -17.94
N PRO A 114 18.88 17.73 -19.27
CA PRO A 114 19.95 17.04 -20.01
C PRO A 114 21.35 17.65 -19.84
N PHE A 115 21.42 18.93 -19.49
CA PHE A 115 22.69 19.64 -19.28
C PHE A 115 23.26 19.51 -17.86
N LEU A 116 22.48 18.96 -16.92
CA LEU A 116 22.90 18.61 -15.55
C LEU A 116 23.09 17.10 -15.38
N GLU A 117 22.92 16.33 -16.46
CA GLU A 117 23.30 14.93 -16.51
C GLU A 117 24.75 14.80 -16.07
N ALA A 118 24.96 14.40 -14.82
CA ALA A 118 26.23 13.87 -14.39
C ALA A 118 26.41 12.55 -15.16
N ASN A 119 26.92 12.63 -16.39
CA ASN A 119 27.32 11.52 -17.27
C ASN A 119 26.21 10.71 -17.98
N ASP A 120 25.14 11.35 -18.50
CA ASP A 120 24.06 10.66 -19.26
C ASP A 120 23.37 9.49 -18.49
N GLU A 121 23.58 9.40 -17.17
CA GLU A 121 23.29 8.18 -16.43
C GLU A 121 21.94 8.19 -15.73
N PHE A 122 21.34 9.35 -15.45
CA PHE A 122 20.05 9.45 -14.76
C PHE A 122 19.13 10.50 -15.38
N THR A 123 17.84 10.19 -15.42
CA THR A 123 16.79 10.96 -16.09
C THR A 123 15.90 11.74 -15.13
N HIS A 124 15.71 11.20 -13.92
CA HIS A 124 14.78 11.72 -12.92
C HIS A 124 15.40 11.63 -11.54
N GLN A 125 14.95 12.49 -10.65
CA GLN A 125 15.19 12.41 -9.23
C GLN A 125 13.86 12.17 -8.54
N VAL A 126 13.80 11.16 -7.67
CA VAL A 126 12.66 10.87 -6.80
C VAL A 126 13.06 11.24 -5.39
N VAL A 127 12.25 12.05 -4.71
CA VAL A 127 12.43 12.45 -3.32
C VAL A 127 11.19 12.04 -2.54
N PHE A 128 11.38 11.26 -1.49
CA PHE A 128 10.36 10.96 -0.50
C PHE A 128 10.54 11.86 0.71
N THR A 129 9.45 12.47 1.18
CA THR A 129 9.44 13.24 2.43
C THR A 129 8.33 12.75 3.34
N PHE A 130 8.66 12.49 4.60
CA PHE A 130 7.70 12.19 5.66
C PHE A 130 7.79 13.25 6.76
N ASN A 131 6.70 13.96 6.99
CA ASN A 131 6.58 15.08 7.92
C ASN A 131 5.67 14.73 9.11
N THR A 132 5.99 15.29 10.27
CA THR A 132 5.18 15.22 11.50
C THR A 132 5.29 16.55 12.24
N GLU A 133 4.35 16.89 13.12
CA GLU A 133 4.31 18.21 13.80
C GLU A 133 5.58 18.52 14.61
N SER A 134 6.18 17.53 15.26
CA SER A 134 7.21 17.75 16.30
C SER A 134 8.60 17.24 15.94
N ASN A 135 8.78 16.54 14.82
CA ASN A 135 10.06 15.95 14.44
C ASN A 135 10.60 16.51 13.13
N GLN A 136 11.92 16.40 12.98
CA GLN A 136 12.58 16.65 11.71
C GLN A 136 12.04 15.67 10.64
N PRO A 137 11.77 16.17 9.42
CA PRO A 137 11.28 15.33 8.35
C PRO A 137 12.27 14.23 8.03
N LEU A 138 11.76 13.05 7.71
CA LEU A 138 12.56 12.02 7.06
C LEU A 138 12.56 12.33 5.58
N VAL A 139 13.75 12.39 4.99
CA VAL A 139 13.92 12.66 3.56
C VAL A 139 14.79 11.56 2.99
N TYR A 140 14.30 10.93 1.92
CA TYR A 140 15.06 9.98 1.14
C TYR A 140 15.03 10.40 -0.33
N SER A 141 16.12 10.21 -1.07
CA SER A 141 16.22 10.62 -2.46
C SER A 141 17.02 9.61 -3.28
N TRP A 142 16.52 9.35 -4.49
CA TRP A 142 17.15 8.49 -5.49
C TRP A 142 17.22 9.19 -6.84
N PHE A 143 18.31 8.95 -7.56
CA PHE A 143 18.39 9.18 -8.99
C PHE A 143 17.90 7.95 -9.73
N VAL A 144 17.17 8.17 -10.82
CA VAL A 144 16.49 7.13 -11.58
C VAL A 144 16.77 7.30 -13.07
N ASN A 145 17.12 6.19 -13.70
CA ASN A 145 17.20 6.09 -15.15
C ASN A 145 16.06 5.23 -15.67
N ILE A 146 15.04 5.89 -16.23
CA ILE A 146 13.85 5.21 -16.76
C ILE A 146 14.14 4.37 -18.01
N GLN A 147 15.30 4.55 -18.64
CA GLN A 147 15.66 3.83 -19.87
C GLN A 147 16.28 2.47 -19.58
N ASN A 148 17.15 2.39 -18.56
CA ASN A 148 17.88 1.17 -18.22
C ASN A 148 17.40 0.47 -16.95
N GLY A 149 16.53 1.11 -16.15
CA GLY A 149 15.99 0.52 -14.93
C GLY A 149 16.84 0.77 -13.67
N GLU A 150 17.91 1.55 -13.76
CA GLU A 150 18.83 1.76 -12.64
C GLU A 150 18.33 2.85 -11.68
N ILE A 151 18.53 2.59 -10.38
CA ILE A 151 18.29 3.55 -9.30
C ILE A 151 19.57 3.69 -8.46
N TYR A 152 19.86 4.92 -8.03
CA TYR A 152 21.04 5.22 -7.23
C TYR A 152 20.67 6.15 -6.05
N PRO A 153 21.10 5.85 -4.81
CA PRO A 153 20.75 6.66 -3.66
C PRO A 153 21.56 7.97 -3.65
N ASN A 154 20.89 9.10 -3.45
CA ASN A 154 21.50 10.42 -3.47
C ASN A 154 22.17 10.81 -2.13
N ASP A 155 21.80 10.16 -1.04
CA ASP A 155 22.31 10.42 0.31
C ASP A 155 22.56 9.14 1.12
N VAL A 156 23.17 9.30 2.29
CA VAL A 156 23.55 8.17 3.16
C VAL A 156 22.33 7.45 3.73
N ASP A 157 21.27 8.17 4.05
CA ASP A 157 20.07 7.57 4.64
C ASP A 157 19.33 6.75 3.59
N SER A 158 19.16 7.30 2.38
CA SER A 158 18.62 6.59 1.21
C SER A 158 19.43 5.36 0.83
N LYS A 159 20.76 5.46 0.93
CA LYS A 159 21.65 4.32 0.72
C LYS A 159 21.39 3.22 1.75
N ASN A 160 21.19 3.57 3.02
CA ASN A 160 20.88 2.59 4.06
C ASN A 160 19.54 1.90 3.81
N ILE A 161 18.52 2.63 3.33
CA ILE A 161 17.25 2.04 2.90
C ILE A 161 17.49 1.05 1.76
N GLN A 162 18.13 1.48 0.67
CA GLN A 162 18.37 0.62 -0.48
C GLN A 162 19.20 -0.62 -0.13
N GLN A 163 20.23 -0.48 0.72
CA GLN A 163 20.99 -1.64 1.22
C GLN A 163 20.13 -2.60 2.03
N THR A 164 19.18 -2.08 2.83
CA THR A 164 18.26 -2.94 3.57
C THR A 164 17.42 -3.77 2.61
N VAL A 165 16.93 -3.16 1.52
CA VAL A 165 16.23 -3.86 0.44
C VAL A 165 17.12 -4.90 -0.23
N ASP A 166 18.34 -4.52 -0.63
CA ASP A 166 19.27 -5.37 -1.40
C ASP A 166 19.69 -6.64 -0.67
N TYR A 167 19.74 -6.60 0.66
CA TYR A 167 20.19 -7.70 1.52
C TYR A 167 19.06 -8.32 2.35
N PHE A 168 17.80 -8.03 2.01
CA PHE A 168 16.65 -8.66 2.64
C PHE A 168 16.46 -10.08 2.07
N ASP A 169 17.04 -11.07 2.74
CA ASP A 169 16.91 -12.52 2.44
C ASP A 169 15.78 -13.20 3.24
#